data_AF-A0A7S2EPM0-F1
#
_entry.id   AF-A0A7S2EPM0-F1
#
_cell.length_a   1.000
_cell.length_b   1.000
_cell.length_c   1.000
_cell.angle_alpha   90.00
_cell.angle_beta   90.00
_cell.angle_gamma   90.00
#
_symmetry.space_group_name_H-M   'P 1'
#
loop_
_entity.id
_entity.type
_entity.pdbx_description
1 polymer ?
#
loop_
_entity_poly.entity_id
_entity_poly.type
_entity_poly.pdbx_seq_one_letter_code
_entity_poly.pdbx_strand_id
1 'polypeptide(L)'
;GGGIEGAVASLSAIDVSSDGTAKLLVRLASDGLEVETVVIPWEDRGRSTLCVSSQVGCRQGCTFCATGRMGKVRSLTSDEILVQLYHARRVCRALKIHPVDNVVFMGMGEPADNAEEVIRAAAVMADRNLFEMARSKITISTVAPGPDAFETLARAPAVLAWSVHAATDELRRKLVPTTKYTMEELRRGLGGAVP
;
A
#
# COMPACT_ATOMS: atom_id res chain seq x y z
N GLY A 1 -3.04 -16.05 21.40
CA GLY A 1 -3.84 -14.86 21.72
C GLY A 1 -3.34 -14.26 23.01
N GLY A 2 -3.34 -12.96 23.22
CA GLY A 2 -3.58 -11.85 22.30
C GLY A 2 -2.64 -10.72 22.70
N GLY A 3 -1.70 -10.37 21.84
CA GLY A 3 -0.93 -9.15 22.03
C GLY A 3 -1.71 -7.94 21.52
N ILE A 4 -1.12 -6.75 21.65
CA ILE A 4 -1.69 -5.47 21.21
C ILE A 4 -2.16 -5.54 19.74
N GLU A 5 -1.53 -6.37 18.91
CA GLU A 5 -1.93 -6.60 17.53
C GLU A 5 -3.37 -7.11 17.37
N GLY A 6 -3.83 -7.97 18.30
CA GLY A 6 -5.16 -8.56 18.23
C GLY A 6 -6.27 -7.57 18.56
N ALA A 7 -5.92 -6.46 19.21
CA ALA A 7 -6.83 -5.33 19.41
C ALA A 7 -6.97 -4.45 18.15
N VAL A 8 -6.06 -4.58 17.18
CA VAL A 8 -6.08 -3.83 15.92
C VAL A 8 -6.66 -4.67 14.78
N ALA A 9 -6.12 -5.87 14.56
CA ALA A 9 -6.57 -6.77 13.51
C ALA A 9 -6.14 -8.22 13.72
N SER A 10 -6.91 -9.16 13.15
CA SER A 10 -6.60 -10.60 13.12
C SER A 10 -6.43 -11.10 11.69
N LEU A 11 -5.79 -12.26 11.53
CA LEU A 11 -5.74 -12.97 10.26
C LEU A 11 -6.98 -13.85 10.11
N SER A 12 -7.79 -13.58 9.09
CA SER A 12 -8.95 -14.41 8.72
C SER A 12 -8.53 -15.61 7.87
N ALA A 13 -7.61 -15.41 6.92
CA ALA A 13 -7.18 -16.44 5.98
C ALA A 13 -5.77 -16.19 5.47
N ILE A 14 -5.10 -17.27 5.05
CA ILE A 14 -3.81 -17.24 4.35
C ILE A 14 -3.90 -18.20 3.18
N ASP A 15 -3.76 -17.69 1.97
CA ASP A 15 -3.74 -18.47 0.73
C ASP A 15 -2.35 -18.39 0.11
N VAL A 16 -1.72 -19.53 -0.16
CA VAL A 16 -0.38 -19.60 -0.75
C VAL A 16 -0.48 -20.15 -2.17
N SER A 17 0.02 -19.38 -3.13
CA SER A 17 0.12 -19.72 -4.53
C SER A 17 1.28 -20.70 -4.80
N SER A 18 1.26 -21.36 -5.95
CA SER A 18 2.31 -22.28 -6.38
C SER A 18 3.68 -21.62 -6.58
N ASP A 19 3.71 -20.30 -6.81
CA ASP A 19 4.93 -19.49 -6.92
C ASP A 19 5.43 -18.95 -5.56
N GLY A 20 4.79 -19.35 -4.46
CA GLY A 20 5.14 -18.90 -3.11
C GLY A 20 4.50 -17.58 -2.70
N THR A 21 3.80 -16.88 -3.61
CA THR A 21 3.05 -15.67 -3.25
C THR A 21 1.99 -16.02 -2.20
N ALA A 22 2.01 -15.32 -1.07
CA ALA A 22 1.05 -15.53 0.01
C ALA A 22 0.11 -14.33 0.12
N LYS A 23 -1.19 -14.56 -0.04
CA LYS A 23 -2.23 -13.58 0.21
C LYS A 23 -2.80 -13.77 1.61
N LEU A 24 -2.83 -12.69 2.39
CA LEU A 24 -3.33 -12.65 3.75
C LEU A 24 -4.60 -11.80 3.76
N LEU A 25 -5.67 -12.34 4.34
CA LEU A 25 -6.89 -11.59 4.61
C LEU A 25 -6.85 -11.10 6.06
N VAL A 26 -6.77 -9.79 6.24
CA VAL A 26 -6.62 -9.14 7.55
C VAL A 26 -7.95 -8.51 7.93
N ARG A 27 -8.54 -9.00 9.02
CA ARG A 27 -9.81 -8.51 9.56
C ARG A 27 -9.56 -7.47 10.65
N LEU A 28 -10.09 -6.28 10.42
CA LEU A 28 -9.92 -5.11 11.27
C LEU A 28 -10.84 -5.25 12.49
N ALA A 29 -10.28 -5.10 13.69
CA ALA A 29 -11.02 -5.31 14.93
C ALA A 29 -12.06 -4.20 15.18
N SER A 30 -11.83 -3.01 14.62
CA SER A 30 -12.65 -1.82 14.79
C SER A 30 -14.07 -1.97 14.22
N ASP A 31 -14.23 -2.70 13.11
CA ASP A 31 -15.50 -2.83 12.40
C ASP A 31 -15.74 -4.19 11.73
N GLY A 32 -14.78 -5.11 11.82
CA GLY A 32 -14.87 -6.43 11.19
C GLY A 32 -14.74 -6.41 9.67
N LEU A 33 -14.40 -5.28 9.06
CA LEU A 33 -14.07 -5.21 7.63
C LEU A 33 -12.72 -5.89 7.37
N GLU A 34 -12.48 -6.24 6.12
CA GLU A 34 -11.28 -6.97 5.71
C GLU A 34 -10.51 -6.22 4.64
N VAL A 35 -9.18 -6.32 4.72
CA VAL A 35 -8.25 -5.85 3.70
C VAL A 35 -7.31 -6.97 3.28
N GLU A 36 -6.88 -6.93 2.04
CA GLU A 36 -5.88 -7.86 1.51
C GLU A 36 -4.47 -7.31 1.73
N THR A 37 -3.56 -8.21 2.07
CA THR A 37 -2.12 -7.97 2.19
C THR A 37 -1.40 -9.10 1.44
N VAL A 38 -0.42 -8.79 0.60
CA VAL A 38 0.23 -9.81 -0.25
C VAL A 38 1.73 -9.84 -0.03
N VAL A 39 2.28 -11.01 0.28
CA VAL A 39 3.72 -11.27 0.32
C VAL A 39 4.13 -11.90 -1.00
N ILE A 40 5.07 -11.29 -1.70
CA ILE A 40 5.62 -11.76 -2.97
C ILE A 40 7.10 -12.12 -2.73
N PRO A 41 7.47 -13.41 -2.71
CA PRO A 41 8.86 -13.82 -2.52
C PRO A 41 9.70 -13.60 -3.77
N TRP A 42 10.97 -13.24 -3.55
CA TRP A 42 12.03 -13.16 -4.55
C TRP A 42 13.10 -14.18 -4.19
N GLU A 43 12.91 -15.43 -4.62
CA GLU A 43 13.80 -16.56 -4.33
C GLU A 43 15.25 -16.28 -4.73
N ASP A 44 15.46 -15.61 -5.88
CA ASP A 44 16.77 -15.21 -6.40
C ASP A 44 17.49 -14.16 -5.53
N ARG A 45 16.75 -13.48 -4.64
CA ARG A 45 17.27 -12.37 -3.81
C ARG A 45 17.19 -12.65 -2.31
N GLY A 46 16.65 -13.79 -1.91
CA GLY A 46 16.49 -14.18 -0.52
C GLY A 46 15.62 -13.23 0.30
N ARG A 47 14.65 -12.55 -0.33
CA ARG A 47 13.80 -11.51 0.30
C ARG A 47 12.38 -11.53 -0.25
N SER A 48 11.47 -10.79 0.40
CA SER A 48 10.07 -10.66 -0.05
C SER A 48 9.62 -9.20 -0.11
N THR A 49 8.75 -8.90 -1.06
CA THR A 49 8.01 -7.63 -1.12
C THR A 49 6.63 -7.80 -0.50
N LEU A 50 6.20 -6.85 0.32
CA LEU A 50 4.89 -6.80 0.92
C LEU A 50 4.05 -5.69 0.29
N CYS A 51 2.91 -6.06 -0.30
CA CYS A 51 1.87 -5.12 -0.69
C CYS A 51 0.93 -4.87 0.49
N VAL A 52 0.86 -3.62 0.94
CA VAL A 52 -0.04 -3.18 2.01
C VAL A 52 -1.20 -2.35 1.47
N SER A 53 -2.35 -2.51 2.11
CA SER A 53 -3.55 -1.71 1.91
C SER A 53 -3.51 -0.43 2.76
N SER A 54 -4.09 0.65 2.24
CA SER A 54 -4.22 1.95 2.90
C SER A 54 -5.67 2.32 3.22
N GLN A 55 -6.64 1.64 2.60
CA GLN A 55 -8.08 1.88 2.76
C GLN A 55 -8.86 0.58 2.61
N VAL A 56 -10.08 0.54 3.13
CA VAL A 56 -11.07 -0.46 2.73
C VAL A 56 -11.81 0.07 1.50
N GLY A 57 -11.60 -0.58 0.37
CA GLY A 57 -12.07 -0.10 -0.93
C GLY A 57 -11.25 1.06 -1.48
N CYS A 58 -11.68 1.63 -2.61
CA CYS A 58 -11.00 2.76 -3.25
C CYS A 58 -11.98 3.59 -4.08
N ARG A 59 -11.95 4.93 -3.95
CA ARG A 59 -12.85 5.84 -4.67
C ARG A 59 -12.34 6.27 -6.04
N GLN A 60 -11.11 5.91 -6.40
CA GLN A 60 -10.50 6.35 -7.66
C GLN A 60 -11.15 5.71 -8.90
N GLY A 61 -11.93 4.63 -8.74
CA GLY A 61 -12.74 4.09 -9.82
C GLY A 61 -11.94 3.54 -11.01
N CYS A 62 -10.66 3.18 -10.79
CA CYS A 62 -9.80 2.67 -11.85
C CYS A 62 -10.42 1.41 -12.47
N THR A 63 -10.64 1.40 -13.78
CA THR A 63 -11.48 0.38 -14.45
C THR A 63 -10.85 -1.01 -14.49
N PHE A 64 -9.53 -1.05 -14.41
CA PHE A 64 -8.70 -2.26 -14.31
C PHE A 64 -8.51 -2.77 -12.87
N CYS A 65 -8.93 -1.99 -11.85
CA CYS A 65 -8.73 -2.33 -10.45
C CYS A 65 -10.01 -2.93 -9.85
N ALA A 66 -9.93 -4.13 -9.27
CA ALA A 66 -11.05 -4.75 -8.57
C ALA A 66 -11.56 -3.86 -7.42
N THR A 67 -10.65 -3.34 -6.61
CA THR A 67 -10.95 -2.44 -5.48
C THR A 67 -11.57 -1.12 -5.93
N GLY A 68 -11.23 -0.62 -7.12
CA GLY A 68 -11.83 0.58 -7.69
C GLY A 68 -13.33 0.46 -7.95
N ARG A 69 -13.84 -0.77 -8.19
CA ARG A 69 -15.26 -1.04 -8.42
C ARG A 69 -16.07 -1.13 -7.13
N MET A 70 -15.41 -1.33 -5.98
CA MET A 70 -16.07 -1.45 -4.68
C MET A 70 -16.50 -0.10 -4.10
N GLY A 71 -15.93 1.00 -4.59
CA GLY A 71 -16.01 2.32 -3.93
C GLY A 71 -15.15 2.37 -2.67
N LYS A 72 -15.00 3.57 -2.07
CA LYS A 72 -14.30 3.74 -0.78
C LYS A 72 -15.29 3.57 0.36
N VAL A 73 -14.97 2.69 1.31
CA VAL A 73 -15.70 2.54 2.57
C VAL A 73 -15.10 3.46 3.61
N ARG A 74 -13.81 3.29 3.93
CA ARG A 74 -13.07 4.16 4.85
C ARG A 74 -11.55 4.08 4.67
N SER A 75 -10.85 5.02 5.29
CA SER A 75 -9.40 4.98 5.44
C SER A 75 -8.98 4.05 6.60
N LEU A 76 -7.78 3.46 6.49
CA LEU A 76 -7.14 2.73 7.59
C LEU A 76 -6.38 3.69 8.50
N THR A 77 -6.29 3.38 9.79
CA THR A 77 -5.33 4.05 10.69
C THR A 77 -3.90 3.57 10.42
N SER A 78 -2.89 4.31 10.90
CA SER A 78 -1.49 3.86 10.81
C SER A 78 -1.28 2.49 11.44
N ASP A 79 -1.97 2.18 12.53
CA ASP A 79 -1.87 0.89 13.21
C ASP A 79 -2.46 -0.25 12.36
N GLU A 80 -3.59 -0.01 11.71
CA GLU A 80 -4.20 -0.96 10.76
C GLU A 80 -3.35 -1.16 9.49
N ILE A 81 -2.51 -0.19 9.12
CA ILE A 81 -1.51 -0.35 8.06
C ILE A 81 -0.32 -1.18 8.57
N LEU A 82 0.23 -0.83 9.73
CA LEU A 82 1.42 -1.46 10.31
C LEU A 82 1.18 -2.91 10.72
N VAL A 83 -0.02 -3.25 11.18
CA VAL A 83 -0.38 -4.61 11.59
C VAL A 83 -0.31 -5.60 10.41
N GLN A 84 -0.48 -5.11 9.17
CA GLN A 84 -0.29 -5.93 7.95
C GLN A 84 1.16 -6.37 7.81
N LEU A 85 2.13 -5.46 8.03
CA LEU A 85 3.57 -5.79 8.04
C LEU A 85 3.94 -6.75 9.16
N TYR A 86 3.37 -6.51 10.35
CA TYR A 86 3.56 -7.40 11.49
C TYR A 86 3.10 -8.83 11.19
N HIS A 87 1.86 -8.99 10.71
CA HIS A 87 1.29 -10.30 10.38
C HIS A 87 2.05 -10.97 9.24
N ALA A 88 2.41 -10.23 8.19
CA ALA A 88 3.22 -10.74 7.09
C ALA A 88 4.57 -11.29 7.56
N ARG A 89 5.31 -10.55 8.41
CA ARG A 89 6.59 -11.04 8.96
C ARG A 89 6.40 -12.31 9.80
N ARG A 90 5.28 -12.46 10.53
CA ARG A 90 4.95 -13.69 11.27
C ARG A 90 4.66 -14.85 10.33
N VAL A 91 3.86 -14.62 9.30
CA VAL A 91 3.53 -15.63 8.29
C VAL A 91 4.78 -16.10 7.55
N CYS A 92 5.66 -15.18 7.14
CA CYS A 92 6.92 -15.55 6.49
C CYS A 92 7.76 -16.48 7.36
N ARG A 93 7.91 -16.17 8.66
CA ARG A 93 8.63 -17.06 9.58
C ARG A 93 7.97 -18.44 9.73
N ALA A 94 6.64 -18.46 9.87
CA ALA A 94 5.90 -19.71 10.06
C ALA A 94 5.94 -20.62 8.83
N LEU A 95 5.83 -20.04 7.64
CA LEU A 95 5.81 -20.75 6.36
C LEU A 95 7.19 -20.87 5.71
N LYS A 96 8.25 -20.40 6.37
CA LYS A 96 9.63 -20.35 5.85
C LYS A 96 9.76 -19.60 4.51
N ILE A 97 8.91 -18.60 4.29
CA ILE A 97 9.05 -17.66 3.16
C ILE A 97 10.16 -16.67 3.52
N HIS A 98 10.92 -16.22 2.51
CA HIS A 98 11.94 -15.20 2.69
C HIS A 98 11.42 -13.95 3.43
N PRO A 99 12.27 -13.29 4.23
CA PRO A 99 11.85 -12.18 5.07
C PRO A 99 11.36 -10.99 4.24
N VAL A 100 10.33 -10.31 4.74
CA VAL A 100 9.87 -9.03 4.17
C VAL A 100 10.88 -7.94 4.47
N ASP A 101 11.55 -7.46 3.42
CA ASP A 101 12.51 -6.36 3.47
C ASP A 101 12.07 -5.15 2.62
N ASN A 102 10.99 -5.28 1.85
CA ASN A 102 10.47 -4.25 0.95
C ASN A 102 8.95 -4.14 1.11
N VAL A 103 8.42 -2.92 1.21
CA VAL A 103 6.99 -2.62 1.37
C VAL A 103 6.53 -1.69 0.27
N VAL A 104 5.39 -2.00 -0.35
CA VAL A 104 4.75 -1.17 -1.37
C VAL A 104 3.29 -0.90 -1.00
N PHE A 105 2.88 0.37 -1.06
CA PHE A 105 1.48 0.76 -0.89
C PHE A 105 0.74 0.57 -2.23
N MET A 106 0.52 -0.69 -2.58
CA MET A 106 -0.15 -1.12 -3.81
C MET A 106 -1.22 -2.20 -3.53
N GLY A 107 -1.68 -2.29 -2.28
CA GLY A 107 -2.87 -3.06 -1.91
C GLY A 107 -4.15 -2.29 -2.21
N MET A 108 -5.12 -2.38 -1.30
CA MET A 108 -6.39 -1.67 -1.41
C MET A 108 -6.25 -0.19 -1.04
N GLY A 109 -6.86 0.69 -1.83
CA GLY A 109 -6.96 2.13 -1.54
C GLY A 109 -6.02 3.02 -2.34
N GLU A 110 -6.26 4.33 -2.27
CA GLU A 110 -5.37 5.37 -2.77
C GLU A 110 -4.63 6.02 -1.60
N PRO A 111 -3.30 5.86 -1.49
CA PRO A 111 -2.51 6.42 -0.39
C PRO A 111 -2.64 7.94 -0.23
N ALA A 112 -2.75 8.72 -1.32
CA ALA A 112 -2.94 10.16 -1.23
C ALA A 112 -4.26 10.55 -0.54
N ASP A 113 -5.30 9.72 -0.71
CA ASP A 113 -6.59 9.87 -0.03
C ASP A 113 -6.55 9.46 1.46
N ASN A 114 -5.39 9.02 1.95
CA ASN A 114 -5.12 8.67 3.34
C ASN A 114 -3.72 9.12 3.79
N ALA A 115 -3.24 10.25 3.27
CA ALA A 115 -1.82 10.60 3.32
C ALA A 115 -1.26 10.68 4.75
N GLU A 116 -1.99 11.25 5.70
CA GLU A 116 -1.53 11.41 7.09
C GLU A 116 -1.23 10.07 7.78
N GLU A 117 -2.11 9.08 7.62
CA GLU A 117 -1.91 7.74 8.20
C GLU A 117 -0.81 6.96 7.46
N VAL A 118 -0.73 7.13 6.14
CA VAL A 118 0.33 6.52 5.31
C VAL A 118 1.70 7.08 5.69
N ILE A 119 1.83 8.40 5.87
CA ILE A 119 3.08 9.06 6.28
C ILE A 119 3.47 8.58 7.68
N ARG A 120 2.53 8.52 8.63
CA ARG A 120 2.78 7.98 9.97
C ARG A 120 3.27 6.53 9.92
N ALA A 121 2.59 5.67 9.16
CA ALA A 121 2.97 4.27 9.02
C ALA A 121 4.37 4.13 8.39
N ALA A 122 4.67 4.89 7.33
CA ALA A 122 5.99 4.89 6.70
C ALA A 122 7.09 5.38 7.67
N ALA A 123 6.82 6.38 8.50
CA ALA A 123 7.74 6.86 9.53
C ALA A 123 8.05 5.77 10.57
N VAL A 124 7.03 5.06 11.04
CA VAL A 124 7.21 3.92 11.97
C VAL A 124 7.94 2.75 11.30
N MET A 125 7.67 2.47 10.03
CA MET A 125 8.41 1.47 9.26
C MET A 125 9.91 1.81 9.17
N ALA A 126 10.24 3.08 8.99
CA ALA A 126 11.61 3.56 8.83
C ALA A 126 12.36 3.83 10.16
N ASP A 127 11.65 3.88 11.28
CA ASP A 127 12.27 4.14 12.59
C ASP A 127 13.25 3.02 12.98
N ARG A 128 14.43 3.42 13.44
CA ARG A 128 15.55 2.51 13.77
C ARG A 128 15.30 1.64 14.99
N ASN A 129 14.38 2.04 15.86
CA ASN A 129 14.02 1.30 17.07
C ASN A 129 12.76 0.46 16.90
N LEU A 130 12.08 0.58 15.74
CA LEU A 130 10.83 -0.12 15.45
C LEU A 130 11.04 -1.17 14.36
N PHE A 131 10.73 -0.87 13.10
CA PHE A 131 10.81 -1.86 12.00
C PHE A 131 12.12 -1.81 11.22
N GLU A 132 12.92 -0.75 11.39
CA GLU A 132 14.26 -0.54 10.82
C GLU A 132 14.34 -0.74 9.30
N MET A 133 13.32 -0.25 8.57
CA MET A 133 13.34 -0.31 7.11
C MET A 133 14.07 0.90 6.52
N ALA A 134 14.97 0.68 5.57
CA ALA A 134 15.54 1.79 4.80
C ALA A 134 14.44 2.49 3.98
N ARG A 135 14.52 3.82 3.85
CA ARG A 135 13.60 4.60 3.01
C ARG A 135 13.44 4.05 1.59
N SER A 136 14.53 3.56 1.00
CA SER A 136 14.55 2.97 -0.35
C SER A 136 13.79 1.64 -0.47
N LYS A 137 13.34 1.08 0.66
CA LYS A 137 12.57 -0.16 0.77
C LYS A 137 11.08 0.07 1.03
N ILE A 138 10.65 1.32 1.10
CA ILE A 138 9.26 1.70 1.28
C ILE A 138 8.86 2.48 0.04
N THR A 139 7.88 1.99 -0.72
CA THR A 139 7.38 2.67 -1.92
C THR A 139 5.91 3.02 -1.77
N ILE A 140 5.57 4.28 -1.91
CA ILE A 140 4.18 4.74 -1.94
C ILE A 140 3.77 4.97 -3.40
N SER A 141 2.78 4.21 -3.87
CA SER A 141 2.20 4.40 -5.19
C SER A 141 0.95 5.26 -5.12
N THR A 142 0.75 6.16 -6.08
CA THR A 142 -0.48 6.95 -6.19
C THR A 142 -0.93 7.03 -7.65
N VAL A 143 -2.24 7.01 -7.88
CA VAL A 143 -2.82 7.39 -9.18
C VAL A 143 -2.88 8.90 -9.38
N ALA A 144 -2.37 9.66 -8.39
CA ALA A 144 -2.30 11.12 -8.36
C ALA A 144 -3.67 11.78 -8.58
N PRO A 145 -4.55 11.77 -7.56
CA PRO A 145 -5.85 12.47 -7.63
C PRO A 145 -5.71 13.96 -7.96
N GLY A 146 -4.57 14.55 -7.59
CA GLY A 146 -4.09 15.86 -8.02
C GLY A 146 -2.57 15.95 -8.00
N PRO A 147 -1.97 17.00 -8.61
CA PRO A 147 -0.51 17.18 -8.62
C PRO A 147 0.11 17.34 -7.21
N ASP A 148 -0.64 17.91 -6.28
CA ASP A 148 -0.30 18.12 -4.87
C ASP A 148 -0.17 16.82 -4.06
N ALA A 149 -0.73 15.71 -4.57
CA ALA A 149 -0.59 14.39 -3.97
C ALA A 149 0.88 13.97 -3.82
N PHE A 150 1.72 14.30 -4.82
CA PHE A 150 3.13 13.94 -4.79
C PHE A 150 3.88 14.71 -3.69
N GLU A 151 3.68 16.03 -3.59
CA GLU A 151 4.30 16.85 -2.54
C GLU A 151 3.87 16.38 -1.15
N THR A 152 2.58 16.10 -0.98
CA THR A 152 2.02 15.60 0.27
C THR A 152 2.68 14.29 0.69
N LEU A 153 2.79 13.33 -0.23
CA LEU A 153 3.37 12.01 0.04
C LEU A 153 4.90 12.03 0.15
N ALA A 154 5.58 13.02 -0.46
CA ALA A 154 7.03 13.18 -0.35
C ALA A 154 7.51 13.47 1.08
N ARG A 155 6.60 13.89 1.98
CA ARG A 155 6.86 14.02 3.43
C ARG A 155 7.14 12.68 4.11
N ALA A 156 6.71 11.56 3.53
CA ALA A 156 7.02 10.23 4.06
C ALA A 156 8.48 9.84 3.81
N PRO A 157 9.13 9.08 4.71
CA PRO A 157 10.43 8.49 4.46
C PRO A 157 10.32 7.28 3.51
N ALA A 158 9.87 7.54 2.28
CA ALA A 158 9.62 6.55 1.25
C ALA A 158 10.09 7.03 -0.14
N VAL A 159 10.08 6.11 -1.10
CA VAL A 159 10.15 6.39 -2.55
C VAL A 159 8.73 6.57 -3.08
N LEU A 160 8.54 7.50 -4.02
CA LEU A 160 7.26 7.70 -4.69
C LEU A 160 7.22 6.96 -6.02
N ALA A 161 6.07 6.35 -6.32
CA ALA A 161 5.77 5.76 -7.61
C ALA A 161 4.48 6.35 -8.18
N TRP A 162 4.48 6.71 -9.46
CA TRP A 162 3.29 7.19 -10.15
C TRP A 162 2.64 6.05 -10.95
N SER A 163 1.41 5.73 -10.58
CA SER A 163 0.52 4.84 -11.31
C SER A 163 -0.06 5.54 -12.55
N VAL A 164 0.78 5.65 -13.59
CA VAL A 164 0.49 6.34 -14.86
C VAL A 164 -0.63 5.69 -15.66
N HIS A 165 -0.44 4.41 -16.00
CA HIS A 165 -1.33 3.53 -16.78
C HIS A 165 -1.69 3.92 -18.22
N ALA A 166 -1.28 5.08 -18.73
CA ALA A 166 -1.54 5.49 -20.12
C ALA A 166 -0.48 6.47 -20.65
N ALA A 167 -0.29 6.49 -21.98
CA ALA A 167 0.59 7.45 -22.66
C ALA A 167 -0.12 8.75 -23.10
N THR A 168 -1.45 8.77 -23.11
CA THR A 168 -2.25 9.95 -23.47
C THR A 168 -3.35 10.22 -22.44
N ASP A 169 -3.81 11.47 -22.39
CA ASP A 169 -4.88 11.88 -21.48
C ASP A 169 -6.21 11.20 -21.79
N GLU A 170 -6.53 10.97 -23.06
CA GLU A 170 -7.76 10.32 -23.49
C GLU A 170 -7.83 8.89 -22.98
N LEU A 171 -6.74 8.14 -23.12
CA LEU A 171 -6.68 6.77 -22.61
C LEU A 171 -6.69 6.78 -21.08
N ARG A 172 -5.98 7.72 -20.45
CA ARG A 172 -5.98 7.81 -18.98
C ARG A 172 -7.37 8.08 -18.43
N ARG A 173 -8.15 8.97 -19.02
CA ARG A 173 -9.54 9.23 -18.61
C ARG A 173 -10.43 7.98 -18.71
N LYS A 174 -10.13 7.03 -19.59
CA LYS A 174 -10.85 5.74 -19.67
C LYS A 174 -10.42 4.77 -18.57
N LEU A 175 -9.13 4.79 -18.19
CA LEU A 175 -8.56 3.87 -17.20
C LEU A 175 -8.74 4.35 -15.76
N VAL A 176 -8.62 5.66 -15.53
CA VAL A 176 -8.74 6.37 -14.25
C VAL A 176 -9.79 7.49 -14.41
N PRO A 177 -11.09 7.16 -14.43
CA PRO A 177 -12.16 8.09 -14.80
C PRO A 177 -12.33 9.28 -13.84
N THR A 178 -11.76 9.20 -12.65
CA THR A 178 -11.75 10.28 -11.66
C THR A 178 -10.68 11.34 -11.94
N THR A 179 -9.75 11.10 -12.87
CA THR A 179 -8.68 12.04 -13.20
C THR A 179 -9.25 13.34 -13.76
N LYS A 180 -8.85 14.48 -13.16
CA LYS A 180 -9.24 15.82 -13.62
C LYS A 180 -8.10 16.60 -14.27
N TYR A 181 -6.88 16.10 -14.12
CA TYR A 181 -5.64 16.73 -14.55
C TYR A 181 -5.06 16.01 -15.77
N THR A 182 -4.33 16.76 -16.58
CA THR A 182 -3.53 16.22 -17.68
C THR A 182 -2.30 15.49 -17.14
N MET A 183 -1.77 14.59 -17.96
CA MET A 183 -0.51 13.89 -17.73
C MET A 183 0.64 14.86 -17.49
N GLU A 184 0.67 15.98 -18.19
CA GLU A 184 1.70 17.00 -18.01
C GLU A 184 1.59 17.73 -16.66
N GLU A 185 0.38 18.06 -16.21
CA GLU A 185 0.14 18.63 -14.88
C GLU A 185 0.58 17.68 -13.77
N LEU A 186 0.21 16.40 -13.86
CA LEU A 186 0.61 15.38 -12.89
C LEU A 186 2.13 15.16 -12.90
N ARG A 187 2.75 15.10 -14.09
CA ARG A 187 4.21 14.96 -14.23
C ARG A 187 4.96 16.14 -13.59
N ARG A 188 4.45 17.36 -13.75
CA ARG A 188 5.02 18.55 -13.08
C ARG A 188 4.93 18.43 -11.56
N GLY A 189 3.80 17.94 -11.03
CA GLY A 189 3.65 17.66 -9.60
C GLY A 189 4.70 16.68 -9.08
N LEU A 190 4.91 15.56 -9.80
CA LEU A 190 5.95 14.59 -9.43
C LEU A 190 7.36 15.21 -9.48
N GLY A 191 7.68 15.97 -10.52
CA GLY A 191 8.97 16.64 -10.67
C GLY A 191 9.25 17.73 -9.63
N GLY A 192 8.22 18.33 -9.04
CA GLY A 192 8.38 19.27 -7.91
C GLY A 192 8.54 18.59 -6.55
N ALA A 193 8.06 17.35 -6.41
CA ALA A 193 8.06 16.59 -5.16
C ALA A 193 9.32 15.75 -4.95
N VAL A 194 10.05 15.43 -6.02
CA VAL A 194 11.29 14.67 -5.98
C VAL A 194 12.45 15.63 -6.25
N PRO A 195 13.44 15.75 -5.34
CA PRO A 195 14.62 16.60 -5.54
C PRO A 195 15.44 16.22 -6.78
#